data_AF-A0A849AWC1-F1
#
_entry.id   AF-A0A849AWC1-F1
#
_cell.length_a   1.000
_cell.length_b   1.000
_cell.length_c   1.000
_cell.angle_alpha   90.00
_cell.angle_beta   90.00
_cell.angle_gamma   90.00
#
_symmetry.space_group_name_H-M   'P 1'
#
loop_
_entity.id
_entity.type
_entity.pdbx_description
1 polymer ?
#
loop_
_entity_poly.entity_id
_entity_poly.type
_entity_poly.pdbx_seq_one_letter_code
_entity_poly.pdbx_strand_id
1 'polypeptide(L)'
;MLEIISCDEASEGLLRDYWSVLDEADYYNYKKEAYKYKYKQIFEKYNLKNSIPQLEVTLKQIGYVLVNKCRTCPECENENKIFTRKELAEHLLRNNDHCEECENNQLKDRIVLEYGSLLPSLANFTDIFNNNYKNIFIYNYLDLLNSLSFLELIYLYEIYTGYNVNMFGKLKFFNFKRFLYVENFNKNDFLNKLINKKIFYHPFPYTEGEEDDESDELVFLNRVFGKNLVSEVLKDIYGSSGYDSMEIHPIVWVPKIIKVKDFCKLIINKIESYKLNLNDLSMISSFLLNHRLYEVLRLQKTIKYNTGFSFKLNNAVELQIEELCQNYNLKSIYGYLSDSVNVALYQLDYFDDEKRKFLKNVVYKNCIISNKRKVWTKASYLPKNYSKSHVILFLERFLDIDQLWEDSTVEEFIQMIFDKMRIKKLILD
;
A
#
# COMPACT_ATOMS: atom_id res chain seq x y z
N MET A 1 -10.23 -9.27 -38.11
CA MET A 1 -9.28 -8.97 -37.02
C MET A 1 -9.69 -7.69 -36.31
N LEU A 2 -10.06 -6.63 -37.05
CA LEU A 2 -10.94 -5.56 -36.58
C LEU A 2 -12.30 -5.63 -37.28
N GLU A 3 -13.38 -5.41 -36.55
CA GLU A 3 -14.74 -5.25 -37.08
C GLU A 3 -15.11 -3.77 -36.96
N ILE A 4 -15.36 -3.10 -38.09
CA ILE A 4 -15.71 -1.67 -38.12
C ILE A 4 -17.22 -1.54 -37.99
N ILE A 5 -17.68 -0.86 -36.95
CA ILE A 5 -19.09 -0.58 -36.70
C ILE A 5 -19.36 0.89 -37.01
N SER A 6 -20.18 1.13 -38.04
CA SER A 6 -20.63 2.47 -38.40
C SER A 6 -22.01 2.75 -37.79
N CYS A 7 -22.15 3.89 -37.14
CA CYS A 7 -23.42 4.44 -36.66
C CYS A 7 -24.06 5.40 -37.68
N ASP A 8 -23.31 5.82 -38.71
CA ASP A 8 -23.74 6.72 -39.78
C ASP A 8 -23.30 6.19 -41.14
N GLU A 9 -24.26 5.82 -41.99
CA GLU A 9 -23.99 5.31 -43.34
C GLU A 9 -23.36 6.38 -44.25
N ALA A 10 -23.69 7.67 -44.05
CA ALA A 10 -23.17 8.76 -44.87
C ALA A 10 -21.66 8.99 -44.66
N SER A 11 -21.14 8.59 -43.50
CA SER A 11 -19.75 8.80 -43.10
C SER A 11 -18.94 7.50 -43.02
N GLU A 12 -19.51 6.37 -43.43
CA GLU A 12 -18.87 5.05 -43.37
C GLU A 12 -17.54 5.01 -44.14
N GLY A 13 -17.47 5.70 -45.29
CA GLY A 13 -16.25 5.79 -46.08
C GLY A 13 -15.08 6.42 -45.30
N LEU A 14 -15.34 7.51 -44.57
CA LEU A 14 -14.33 8.18 -43.74
C LEU A 14 -13.85 7.26 -42.62
N LEU A 15 -14.77 6.56 -41.96
CA LEU A 15 -14.44 5.61 -40.89
C LEU A 15 -13.61 4.43 -41.41
N ARG A 16 -13.97 3.85 -42.56
CA ARG A 16 -13.21 2.76 -43.20
C ARG A 16 -11.79 3.18 -43.59
N ASP A 17 -11.63 4.36 -44.17
CA ASP A 17 -10.31 4.89 -44.51
C ASP A 17 -9.47 5.23 -43.27
N TYR A 18 -10.11 5.72 -42.21
CA TYR A 18 -9.44 5.96 -40.93
C TYR A 18 -8.91 4.68 -40.29
N TRP A 19 -9.60 3.55 -40.44
CA TRP A 19 -9.15 2.28 -39.86
C TRP A 19 -8.37 1.38 -40.83
N SER A 20 -8.19 1.80 -42.09
CA SER A 20 -7.50 1.01 -43.11
C SER A 20 -6.00 0.84 -42.83
N VAL A 21 -5.51 -0.40 -42.89
CA VAL A 21 -4.12 -0.80 -42.66
C VAL A 21 -3.45 -1.32 -43.95
N LEU A 22 -2.12 -1.20 -44.05
CA LEU A 22 -1.33 -1.57 -45.24
C LEU A 22 -1.12 -3.08 -45.38
N ASP A 23 -0.81 -3.77 -44.29
CA ASP A 23 -0.61 -5.21 -44.24
C ASP A 23 -1.17 -5.74 -42.90
N GLU A 24 -1.86 -6.88 -42.96
CA GLU A 24 -2.40 -7.57 -41.78
C GLU A 24 -1.28 -8.13 -40.89
N ALA A 25 -0.08 -8.39 -41.45
CA ALA A 25 1.09 -8.85 -40.70
C ALA A 25 1.81 -7.72 -39.93
N ASP A 26 1.79 -6.49 -40.44
CA ASP A 26 2.39 -5.30 -39.79
C ASP A 26 1.59 -4.81 -38.57
N TYR A 27 0.37 -5.32 -38.41
CA TYR A 27 -0.51 -5.07 -37.27
C TYR A 27 0.10 -5.49 -35.92
N TYR A 28 0.87 -6.60 -35.90
CA TYR A 28 1.49 -7.09 -34.66
C TYR A 28 2.76 -6.31 -34.26
N ASN A 29 3.33 -5.49 -35.16
CA ASN A 29 4.59 -4.76 -34.91
C ASN A 29 4.40 -3.25 -34.70
N TYR A 30 3.16 -2.76 -34.75
CA TYR A 30 2.69 -1.43 -34.33
C TYR A 30 3.61 -0.23 -34.64
N LYS A 31 4.08 -0.14 -35.89
CA LYS A 31 4.69 1.11 -36.39
C LYS A 31 3.58 2.06 -36.83
N LYS A 32 3.76 3.38 -36.61
CA LYS A 32 2.86 4.44 -37.14
C LYS A 32 2.59 4.32 -38.65
N GLU A 33 3.42 3.55 -39.35
CA GLU A 33 3.36 3.23 -40.78
C GLU A 33 2.36 2.11 -41.13
N ALA A 34 1.75 1.43 -40.14
CA ALA A 34 0.79 0.35 -40.38
C ALA A 34 -0.54 0.83 -41.02
N TYR A 35 -0.87 2.12 -40.92
CA TYR A 35 -2.11 2.68 -41.49
C TYR A 35 -1.91 3.11 -42.95
N LYS A 36 -2.84 2.69 -43.82
CA LYS A 36 -2.85 3.02 -45.25
C LYS A 36 -2.93 4.53 -45.51
N TYR A 37 -3.69 5.24 -44.68
CA TYR A 37 -3.86 6.68 -44.78
C TYR A 37 -3.31 7.39 -43.53
N LYS A 38 -2.39 8.33 -43.75
CA LYS A 38 -1.97 9.32 -42.75
C LYS A 38 -3.08 10.36 -42.55
N TYR A 39 -3.13 10.98 -41.38
CA TYR A 39 -4.12 12.02 -41.05
C TYR A 39 -4.24 13.10 -42.15
N LYS A 40 -3.11 13.59 -42.68
CA LYS A 40 -3.08 14.58 -43.78
C LYS A 40 -3.85 14.12 -45.02
N GLN A 41 -3.71 12.85 -45.42
CA GLN A 41 -4.40 12.28 -46.58
C GLN A 41 -5.90 12.14 -46.34
N ILE A 42 -6.30 11.82 -45.10
CA ILE A 42 -7.72 11.78 -44.70
C ILE A 42 -8.32 13.19 -44.78
N PHE A 43 -7.61 14.21 -44.27
CA PHE A 43 -8.07 15.60 -44.35
C PHE A 43 -8.25 16.06 -45.81
N GLU A 44 -7.29 15.75 -46.67
CA GLU A 44 -7.34 16.09 -48.10
C GLU A 44 -8.47 15.36 -48.84
N LYS A 45 -8.62 14.04 -48.61
CA LYS A 45 -9.61 13.21 -49.31
C LYS A 45 -11.05 13.60 -48.98
N TYR A 46 -11.32 13.99 -47.73
CA TYR A 46 -12.66 14.35 -47.26
C TYR A 46 -12.88 15.86 -47.13
N ASN A 47 -11.94 16.68 -47.63
CA ASN A 47 -11.98 18.14 -47.57
C ASN A 47 -12.28 18.68 -46.16
N LEU A 48 -11.65 18.07 -45.16
CA LEU A 48 -11.85 18.40 -43.75
C LEU A 48 -10.86 19.51 -43.36
N LYS A 49 -11.38 20.62 -42.82
CA LYS A 49 -10.59 21.80 -42.43
C LYS A 49 -10.06 21.76 -40.98
N ASN A 50 -10.29 20.65 -40.29
CA ASN A 50 -10.23 20.56 -38.83
C ASN A 50 -8.92 19.93 -38.31
N SER A 51 -8.61 20.12 -37.03
CA SER A 51 -7.42 19.53 -36.37
C SER A 51 -7.60 18.04 -36.07
N ILE A 52 -6.50 17.32 -35.76
CA ILE A 52 -6.55 15.88 -35.38
C ILE A 52 -7.53 15.61 -34.21
N PRO A 53 -7.50 16.38 -33.10
CA PRO A 53 -8.47 16.18 -32.02
C PRO A 53 -9.93 16.31 -32.47
N GLN A 54 -10.22 17.25 -33.37
CA GLN A 54 -11.58 17.45 -33.89
C GLN A 54 -12.00 16.31 -34.82
N LEU A 55 -11.09 15.80 -35.66
CA LEU A 55 -11.35 14.60 -36.46
C LEU A 55 -11.67 13.40 -35.59
N GLU A 56 -10.91 13.19 -34.51
CA GLU A 56 -11.16 12.07 -33.59
C GLU A 56 -12.52 12.21 -32.90
N VAL A 57 -12.92 13.41 -32.49
CA VAL A 57 -14.29 13.67 -31.97
C VAL A 57 -15.35 13.32 -33.00
N THR A 58 -15.19 13.75 -34.25
CA THR A 58 -16.12 13.41 -35.35
C THR A 58 -16.17 11.90 -35.59
N LEU A 59 -15.02 11.22 -35.61
CA LEU A 59 -14.96 9.77 -35.77
C LEU A 59 -15.63 9.01 -34.62
N LYS A 60 -15.48 9.46 -33.36
CA LYS A 60 -16.17 8.86 -32.20
C LYS A 60 -17.70 8.88 -32.35
N GLN A 61 -18.23 9.91 -33.02
CA GLN A 61 -19.67 10.04 -33.29
C GLN A 61 -20.12 9.17 -34.46
N ILE A 62 -19.24 8.93 -35.44
CA ILE A 62 -19.53 8.13 -36.63
C ILE A 62 -19.47 6.63 -36.35
N GLY A 63 -18.57 6.17 -35.48
CA GLY A 63 -18.46 4.74 -35.18
C GLY A 63 -17.22 4.34 -34.39
N TYR A 64 -16.96 3.05 -34.32
CA TYR A 64 -15.87 2.45 -33.56
C TYR A 64 -15.41 1.13 -34.19
N VAL A 65 -14.32 0.56 -33.66
CA VAL A 65 -13.86 -0.77 -34.04
C VAL A 65 -13.88 -1.73 -32.85
N LEU A 66 -14.12 -3.01 -33.15
CA LEU A 66 -14.00 -4.13 -32.22
C LEU A 66 -12.83 -5.02 -32.65
N VAL A 67 -12.07 -5.56 -31.69
CA VAL A 67 -11.02 -6.55 -31.97
C VAL A 67 -11.64 -7.94 -31.88
N ASN A 68 -11.63 -8.73 -32.96
CA ASN A 68 -12.35 -10.01 -33.02
C ASN A 68 -11.95 -11.01 -31.92
N LYS A 69 -10.68 -10.99 -31.47
CA LYS A 69 -10.20 -11.88 -30.40
C LYS A 69 -10.74 -11.49 -29.02
N CYS A 70 -11.06 -10.21 -28.80
CA CYS A 70 -11.39 -9.64 -27.50
C CYS A 70 -12.64 -8.75 -27.64
N ARG A 71 -13.65 -9.24 -28.34
CA ARG A 71 -14.86 -8.48 -28.72
C ARG A 71 -15.63 -7.99 -27.50
N THR A 72 -15.75 -8.84 -26.49
CA THR A 72 -16.47 -8.59 -25.26
C THR A 72 -15.55 -8.79 -24.06
N CYS A 73 -15.73 -7.96 -23.04
CA CYS A 73 -15.08 -8.15 -21.75
C CYS A 73 -15.53 -9.49 -21.13
N PRO A 74 -14.61 -10.35 -20.66
CA PRO A 74 -14.96 -11.62 -20.03
C PRO A 74 -15.68 -11.45 -18.69
N GLU A 75 -15.60 -10.27 -18.06
CA GLU A 75 -16.15 -10.01 -16.72
C GLU A 75 -17.56 -9.41 -16.76
N CYS A 76 -17.79 -8.42 -17.62
CA CYS A 76 -19.07 -7.71 -17.70
C CYS A 76 -19.83 -7.93 -19.00
N GLU A 77 -19.27 -8.71 -19.93
CA GLU A 77 -19.84 -9.03 -21.25
C GLU A 77 -20.04 -7.82 -22.17
N ASN A 78 -19.66 -6.61 -21.74
CA ASN A 78 -19.73 -5.39 -22.55
C ASN A 78 -18.74 -5.44 -23.73
N GLU A 79 -19.13 -4.86 -24.85
CA GLU A 79 -18.26 -4.75 -26.03
C GLU A 79 -17.07 -3.81 -25.80
N ASN A 80 -15.88 -4.24 -26.20
CA ASN A 80 -14.66 -3.44 -26.13
C ASN A 80 -14.59 -2.47 -27.32
N LYS A 81 -15.29 -1.34 -27.20
CA LYS A 81 -15.38 -0.32 -28.26
C LYS A 81 -14.12 0.53 -28.29
N ILE A 82 -13.45 0.56 -29.44
CA ILE A 82 -12.23 1.35 -29.65
C ILE A 82 -12.52 2.48 -30.63
N PHE A 83 -12.29 3.72 -30.19
CA PHE A 83 -12.68 4.92 -30.92
C PHE A 83 -11.50 5.64 -31.57
N THR A 84 -10.27 5.43 -31.08
CA THR A 84 -9.07 6.06 -31.65
C THR A 84 -7.94 5.08 -31.94
N ARG A 85 -7.09 5.42 -32.91
CA ARG A 85 -5.86 4.66 -33.21
C ARG A 85 -4.93 4.53 -32.01
N LYS A 86 -4.94 5.51 -31.09
CA LYS A 86 -4.17 5.49 -29.83
C LYS A 86 -4.72 4.45 -28.85
N GLU A 87 -6.04 4.46 -28.62
CA GLU A 87 -6.72 3.46 -27.78
C GLU A 87 -6.45 2.04 -28.29
N LEU A 88 -6.48 1.83 -29.62
CA LEU A 88 -6.14 0.54 -30.23
C LEU A 88 -4.68 0.12 -29.93
N ALA A 89 -3.74 1.06 -30.00
CA ALA A 89 -2.32 0.80 -29.72
C ALA A 89 -2.12 0.35 -28.28
N GLU A 90 -2.77 1.04 -27.34
CA GLU A 90 -2.68 0.73 -25.91
C GLU A 90 -3.31 -0.62 -25.60
N HIS A 91 -4.46 -0.94 -26.20
CA HIS A 91 -5.13 -2.22 -26.04
C HIS A 91 -4.27 -3.41 -26.50
N LEU A 92 -3.64 -3.29 -27.67
CA LEU A 92 -2.79 -4.36 -28.24
C LEU A 92 -1.43 -4.50 -27.51
N LEU A 93 -0.84 -3.40 -27.04
CA LEU A 93 0.40 -3.44 -26.24
C LEU A 93 0.19 -4.10 -24.88
N ARG A 94 -0.98 -3.90 -24.28
CA ARG A 94 -1.33 -4.46 -22.96
C ARG A 94 -1.81 -5.90 -23.05
N ASN A 95 -2.21 -6.37 -24.24
CA ASN A 95 -2.71 -7.72 -24.47
C ASN A 95 -3.88 -8.04 -23.51
N ASN A 96 -4.78 -7.06 -23.31
CA ASN A 96 -5.77 -7.08 -22.25
C ASN A 96 -7.17 -7.27 -22.81
N ASP A 97 -7.91 -8.24 -22.27
CA ASP A 97 -9.22 -8.64 -22.79
C ASP A 97 -10.39 -7.97 -22.05
N HIS A 98 -10.11 -7.25 -20.95
CA HIS A 98 -11.12 -6.58 -20.11
C HIS A 98 -11.49 -5.20 -20.68
N CYS A 99 -12.72 -4.74 -20.42
CA CYS A 99 -13.11 -3.37 -20.77
C CYS A 99 -12.49 -2.36 -19.82
N GLU A 100 -12.40 -1.10 -20.24
CA GLU A 100 -11.83 0.01 -19.45
C GLU A 100 -12.49 0.14 -18.07
N GLU A 101 -13.80 -0.08 -17.96
CA GLU A 101 -14.53 0.00 -16.68
C GLU A 101 -14.16 -1.14 -15.72
N CYS A 102 -14.09 -2.38 -16.21
CA CYS A 102 -13.66 -3.53 -15.42
C CYS A 102 -12.17 -3.43 -15.05
N GLU A 103 -11.32 -2.98 -15.97
CA GLU A 103 -9.92 -2.67 -15.67
C GLU A 103 -9.82 -1.64 -14.56
N ASN A 104 -10.54 -0.52 -14.69
CA ASN A 104 -10.57 0.53 -13.66
C ASN A 104 -11.08 0.00 -12.33
N ASN A 105 -12.12 -0.84 -12.31
CA ASN A 105 -12.63 -1.43 -11.07
C ASN A 105 -11.62 -2.39 -10.43
N GLN A 106 -10.99 -3.28 -11.20
CA GLN A 106 -9.91 -4.15 -10.71
C GLN A 106 -8.72 -3.35 -10.18
N LEU A 107 -8.38 -2.24 -10.84
CA LEU A 107 -7.36 -1.28 -10.42
C LEU A 107 -7.75 -0.53 -9.14
N LYS A 108 -8.99 -0.02 -9.04
CA LYS A 108 -9.53 0.61 -7.83
C LYS A 108 -9.48 -0.36 -6.67
N ASP A 109 -9.95 -1.59 -6.87
CA ASP A 109 -9.89 -2.66 -5.87
C ASP A 109 -8.44 -2.92 -5.46
N ARG A 110 -7.51 -3.03 -6.41
CA ARG A 110 -6.08 -3.22 -6.11
C ARG A 110 -5.51 -2.06 -5.29
N ILE A 111 -5.84 -0.82 -5.61
CA ILE A 111 -5.44 0.36 -4.84
C ILE A 111 -6.05 0.33 -3.44
N VAL A 112 -7.34 0.03 -3.30
CA VAL A 112 -8.01 -0.12 -2.00
C VAL A 112 -7.45 -1.31 -1.20
N LEU A 113 -6.95 -2.35 -1.86
CA LEU A 113 -6.36 -3.50 -1.18
C LEU A 113 -4.93 -3.24 -0.73
N GLU A 114 -4.10 -2.66 -1.59
CA GLU A 114 -2.71 -2.35 -1.31
C GLU A 114 -2.57 -1.14 -0.37
N TYR A 115 -3.43 -0.13 -0.54
CA TYR A 115 -3.37 1.15 0.17
C TYR A 115 -4.57 1.42 1.07
N GLY A 116 -5.70 0.72 0.93
CA GLY A 116 -6.91 1.01 1.71
C GLY A 116 -6.79 0.72 3.20
N SER A 117 -5.88 -0.19 3.57
CA SER A 117 -5.53 -0.44 4.97
C SER A 117 -4.69 0.68 5.61
N LEU A 118 -4.11 1.58 4.80
CA LEU A 118 -3.43 2.79 5.28
C LEU A 118 -4.44 3.85 5.73
N LEU A 119 -5.57 3.95 5.04
CA LEU A 119 -6.45 5.13 5.03
C LEU A 119 -7.04 5.51 6.40
N PRO A 120 -7.54 4.58 7.24
CA PRO A 120 -8.05 4.94 8.57
C PRO A 120 -6.94 5.41 9.53
N SER A 121 -5.71 4.96 9.32
CA SER A 121 -4.54 5.44 10.07
C SER A 121 -4.12 6.85 9.63
N LEU A 122 -4.47 7.22 8.40
CA LEU A 122 -4.17 8.52 7.81
C LEU A 122 -5.18 9.60 8.25
N ALA A 123 -6.48 9.29 8.28
CA ALA A 123 -7.51 10.22 8.75
C ALA A 123 -7.30 10.60 10.23
N ASN A 124 -7.08 9.61 11.11
CA ASN A 124 -6.85 9.85 12.54
C ASN A 124 -5.52 10.56 12.81
N PHE A 125 -4.48 10.33 12.01
CA PHE A 125 -3.23 11.08 12.11
C PHE A 125 -3.48 12.57 11.88
N THR A 126 -4.21 12.93 10.82
CA THR A 126 -4.57 14.31 10.52
C THR A 126 -5.38 14.94 11.67
N ASP A 127 -6.33 14.21 12.27
CA ASP A 127 -7.16 14.73 13.37
C ASP A 127 -6.37 14.96 14.67
N ILE A 128 -5.54 14.01 15.10
CA ILE A 128 -4.68 14.16 16.30
C ILE A 128 -3.62 15.25 16.07
N PHE A 129 -3.11 15.36 14.86
CA PHE A 129 -2.14 16.38 14.45
C PHE A 129 -2.76 17.79 14.49
N ASN A 130 -3.97 17.96 13.96
CA ASN A 130 -4.73 19.21 14.01
C ASN A 130 -5.08 19.64 15.45
N ASN A 131 -5.20 18.70 16.38
CA ASN A 131 -5.46 19.00 17.79
C ASN A 131 -4.21 19.47 18.57
N ASN A 132 -2.99 19.22 18.06
CA ASN A 132 -1.73 19.63 18.69
C ASN A 132 -1.20 20.99 18.19
N TYR A 133 -2.06 21.78 17.54
CA TYR A 133 -1.86 23.09 16.91
C TYR A 133 -1.30 24.22 17.81
N LYS A 134 -1.04 23.99 19.09
CA LYS A 134 -0.54 25.02 20.03
C LYS A 134 0.91 24.78 20.46
N ASN A 135 1.77 25.54 19.78
CA ASN A 135 3.20 25.77 20.02
C ASN A 135 3.61 25.66 21.49
N ILE A 136 4.52 24.73 21.79
CA ILE A 136 5.54 24.92 22.84
C ILE A 136 6.86 24.50 22.21
N PHE A 137 7.81 25.43 22.15
CA PHE A 137 9.18 25.14 21.74
C PHE A 137 9.86 24.35 22.86
N ILE A 138 10.33 23.13 22.58
CA ILE A 138 11.31 22.49 23.44
C ILE A 138 12.64 23.16 23.15
N TYR A 139 13.11 24.00 24.08
CA TYR A 139 14.32 24.80 23.89
C TYR A 139 15.61 23.99 24.06
N ASN A 140 15.53 22.80 24.69
CA ASN A 140 16.69 21.98 25.00
C ASN A 140 16.56 20.55 24.48
N TYR A 141 17.38 20.22 23.48
CA TYR A 141 17.42 18.89 22.88
C TYR A 141 17.89 17.81 23.87
N LEU A 142 18.71 18.17 24.87
CA LEU A 142 19.16 17.21 25.88
C LEU A 142 18.01 16.81 26.82
N ASP A 143 17.19 17.78 27.24
CA ASP A 143 16.01 17.51 28.09
C ASP A 143 15.00 16.65 27.33
N LEU A 144 14.82 16.93 26.03
CA LEU A 144 14.04 16.07 25.16
C LEU A 144 14.56 14.64 25.20
N LEU A 145 15.82 14.41 24.83
CA LEU A 145 16.42 13.07 24.76
C LEU A 145 16.37 12.33 26.10
N ASN A 146 16.51 13.05 27.22
CA ASN A 146 16.44 12.46 28.56
C ASN A 146 15.00 12.08 28.97
N SER A 147 13.98 12.68 28.36
CA SER A 147 12.57 12.38 28.62
C SER A 147 12.03 11.17 27.83
N LEU A 148 12.80 10.66 26.87
CA LEU A 148 12.38 9.57 25.97
C LEU A 148 12.72 8.20 26.57
N SER A 149 11.77 7.29 26.49
CA SER A 149 11.99 5.86 26.70
C SER A 149 12.84 5.28 25.58
N PHE A 150 13.38 4.08 25.81
CA PHE A 150 14.21 3.39 24.84
C PHE A 150 13.56 3.24 23.46
N LEU A 151 12.30 2.76 23.42
CA LEU A 151 11.58 2.60 22.15
C LEU A 151 11.26 3.95 21.49
N GLU A 152 10.94 4.99 22.27
CA GLU A 152 10.74 6.34 21.73
C GLU A 152 12.01 6.91 21.08
N LEU A 153 13.19 6.63 21.64
CA LEU A 153 14.47 7.00 21.03
C LEU A 153 14.69 6.29 19.70
N ILE A 154 14.37 5.00 19.62
CA ILE A 154 14.47 4.22 18.37
C ILE A 154 13.50 4.76 17.32
N TYR A 155 12.24 4.98 17.68
CA TYR A 155 11.24 5.61 16.80
C TYR A 155 11.76 6.93 16.23
N LEU A 156 12.27 7.78 17.11
CA LEU A 156 12.78 9.09 16.71
C LEU A 156 13.98 8.95 15.76
N TYR A 157 14.90 8.04 16.05
CA TYR A 157 16.06 7.75 15.19
C TYR A 157 15.66 7.27 13.79
N GLU A 158 14.77 6.28 13.70
CA GLU A 158 14.28 5.74 12.43
C GLU A 158 13.58 6.81 11.60
N ILE A 159 12.87 7.74 12.25
CA ILE A 159 12.20 8.85 11.56
C ILE A 159 13.22 9.82 10.95
N TYR A 160 14.27 10.21 11.69
CA TYR A 160 15.28 11.12 11.10
C TYR A 160 16.13 10.48 10.02
N THR A 161 16.49 9.21 10.20
CA THR A 161 17.44 8.51 9.31
C THR A 161 16.77 7.87 8.11
N GLY A 162 15.54 7.39 8.25
CA GLY A 162 14.79 6.73 7.18
C GLY A 162 14.08 7.68 6.20
N TYR A 163 13.87 8.94 6.58
CA TYR A 163 12.88 9.81 5.90
C TYR A 163 13.42 11.17 5.41
N ASN A 164 14.75 11.32 5.35
CA ASN A 164 15.44 12.51 4.82
C ASN A 164 14.84 13.81 5.34
N VAL A 165 14.78 13.94 6.66
CA VAL A 165 14.30 15.14 7.34
C VAL A 165 15.13 16.34 6.90
N ASN A 166 14.48 17.34 6.28
CA ASN A 166 15.17 18.55 5.87
C ASN A 166 15.49 19.44 7.09
N MET A 167 16.21 20.55 6.86
CA MET A 167 16.61 21.46 7.94
C MET A 167 15.44 22.14 8.68
N PHE A 168 14.23 22.11 8.09
CA PHE A 168 13.00 22.62 8.68
C PHE A 168 12.16 21.54 9.35
N GLY A 169 12.63 20.29 9.36
CA GLY A 169 11.89 19.17 9.92
C GLY A 169 10.81 18.59 9.00
N LYS A 170 10.67 19.09 7.76
CA LYS A 170 9.68 18.55 6.82
C LYS A 170 10.04 17.10 6.50
N LEU A 171 9.06 16.22 6.68
CA LEU A 171 9.09 14.83 6.26
C LEU A 171 8.48 14.71 4.86
N LYS A 172 9.04 13.82 4.03
CA LYS A 172 8.38 13.42 2.77
C LYS A 172 7.08 12.70 3.13
N PHE A 173 5.94 13.27 2.70
CA PHE A 173 4.60 12.86 3.12
C PHE A 173 4.36 11.36 2.95
N PHE A 174 4.52 10.81 1.73
CA PHE A 174 4.26 9.39 1.47
C PHE A 174 5.23 8.44 2.18
N ASN A 175 6.52 8.77 2.28
CA ASN A 175 7.46 7.93 3.02
C ASN A 175 7.09 7.86 4.50
N PHE A 176 6.75 8.99 5.10
CA PHE A 176 6.28 9.00 6.48
C PHE A 176 4.96 8.23 6.63
N LYS A 177 4.03 8.29 5.67
CA LYS A 177 2.82 7.44 5.69
C LYS A 177 3.15 5.95 5.68
N ARG A 178 4.13 5.54 4.87
CA ARG A 178 4.59 4.14 4.83
C ARG A 178 5.19 3.71 6.17
N PHE A 179 5.93 4.60 6.84
CA PHE A 179 6.37 4.40 8.21
C PHE A 179 5.19 4.16 9.16
N LEU A 180 4.24 5.09 9.20
CA LEU A 180 3.07 5.04 10.08
C LEU A 180 2.27 3.74 9.91
N TYR A 181 2.21 3.22 8.69
CA TYR A 181 1.55 1.96 8.39
C TYR A 181 2.29 0.74 8.90
N VAL A 182 3.58 0.65 8.59
CA VAL A 182 4.43 -0.45 9.01
C VAL A 182 4.49 -0.48 10.54
N GLU A 183 4.53 0.68 11.18
CA GLU A 183 4.55 0.85 12.63
C GLU A 183 3.17 0.83 13.30
N ASN A 184 2.10 0.62 12.52
CA ASN A 184 0.71 0.54 13.00
C ASN A 184 0.29 1.70 13.92
N PHE A 185 0.47 2.93 13.43
CA PHE A 185 0.35 4.19 14.17
C PHE A 185 -0.81 4.25 15.18
N ASN A 186 -2.05 3.92 14.77
CA ASN A 186 -3.24 4.03 15.64
C ASN A 186 -3.20 3.13 16.89
N LYS A 187 -2.38 2.06 16.87
CA LYS A 187 -2.19 1.16 18.02
C LYS A 187 -0.78 1.27 18.60
N ASN A 188 -0.03 2.29 18.19
CA ASN A 188 1.35 2.50 18.61
C ASN A 188 1.43 3.56 19.71
N ASP A 189 1.49 3.09 20.94
CA ASP A 189 1.56 3.97 22.11
C ASP A 189 2.81 4.86 22.12
N PHE A 190 3.93 4.43 21.54
CA PHE A 190 5.18 5.19 21.53
C PHE A 190 5.09 6.38 20.60
N LEU A 191 4.54 6.18 19.40
CA LEU A 191 4.37 7.26 18.45
C LEU A 191 3.33 8.28 18.96
N ASN A 192 2.26 7.82 19.60
CA ASN A 192 1.32 8.70 20.31
C ASN A 192 1.98 9.49 21.44
N LYS A 193 2.88 8.87 22.23
CA LYS A 193 3.65 9.58 23.26
C LYS A 193 4.60 10.63 22.66
N LEU A 194 5.24 10.36 21.53
CA LEU A 194 6.10 11.34 20.85
C LEU A 194 5.28 12.57 20.38
N ILE A 195 4.06 12.34 19.86
CA ILE A 195 3.13 13.41 19.49
C ILE A 195 2.73 14.22 20.74
N ASN A 196 2.35 13.56 21.83
CA ASN A 196 2.00 14.23 23.09
C ASN A 196 3.19 15.02 23.68
N LYS A 197 4.41 14.54 23.46
CA LYS A 197 5.67 15.24 23.79
C LYS A 197 6.00 16.37 22.80
N LYS A 198 5.12 16.66 21.85
CA LYS A 198 5.24 17.76 20.87
C LYS A 198 6.47 17.64 19.95
N ILE A 199 6.91 16.41 19.71
CA ILE A 199 8.02 16.12 18.79
C ILE A 199 7.54 16.15 17.34
N PHE A 200 6.23 16.04 17.10
CA PHE A 200 5.59 16.17 15.80
C PHE A 200 4.62 17.37 15.80
N TYR A 201 4.69 18.23 14.77
CA TYR A 201 3.80 19.38 14.61
C TYR A 201 3.62 19.82 13.14
N HIS A 202 2.64 20.68 12.86
CA HIS A 202 2.40 21.30 11.55
C HIS A 202 3.18 22.63 11.45
N PRO A 203 3.80 22.99 10.32
CA PRO A 203 4.13 24.41 10.07
C PRO A 203 2.85 25.24 10.00
N PHE A 204 2.89 26.56 9.98
CA PHE A 204 1.72 27.30 9.48
C PHE A 204 1.39 26.84 8.04
N PRO A 205 0.15 26.94 7.54
CA PRO A 205 -0.07 26.87 6.09
C PRO A 205 0.85 27.91 5.46
N TYR A 206 1.85 27.44 4.72
CA TYR A 206 2.75 28.33 3.99
C TYR A 206 1.93 28.89 2.83
N THR A 207 1.82 30.21 2.78
CA THR A 207 1.25 30.95 1.65
C THR A 207 2.09 30.71 0.41
N GLU A 208 1.40 30.40 -0.70
CA GLU A 208 1.78 30.46 -2.11
C GLU A 208 3.24 30.89 -2.39
N GLY A 209 4.04 30.00 -2.98
CA GLY A 209 5.29 30.45 -3.62
C GLY A 209 6.38 29.40 -3.88
N GLU A 210 6.32 28.20 -3.32
CA GLU A 210 7.25 27.13 -3.70
C GLU A 210 6.44 26.06 -4.43
N GLU A 211 6.72 25.89 -5.74
CA GLU A 211 6.33 24.72 -6.51
C GLU A 211 6.95 23.50 -5.83
N ASP A 212 6.24 22.90 -4.88
CA ASP A 212 6.63 21.60 -4.34
C ASP A 212 6.45 20.59 -5.49
N ASP A 213 7.58 20.06 -5.96
CA ASP A 213 7.66 18.93 -6.89
C ASP A 213 6.54 17.93 -6.51
N GLU A 214 5.59 17.69 -7.43
CA GLU A 214 4.63 16.57 -7.31
C GLU A 214 5.47 15.38 -6.85
N SER A 215 5.25 14.89 -5.62
CA SER A 215 6.16 13.91 -5.02
C SER A 215 6.44 12.82 -6.06
N ASP A 216 7.70 12.46 -6.29
CA ASP A 216 8.14 11.49 -7.33
C ASP A 216 7.25 10.23 -7.39
N GLU A 217 6.60 9.92 -6.28
CA GLU A 217 5.66 8.82 -6.06
C GLU A 217 4.20 9.12 -6.45
N LEU A 218 3.67 10.33 -6.30
CA LEU A 218 2.40 10.74 -6.94
C LEU A 218 2.56 10.74 -8.46
N VAL A 219 3.72 11.19 -8.94
CA VAL A 219 4.10 11.07 -10.35
C VAL A 219 4.15 9.59 -10.74
N PHE A 220 4.73 8.71 -9.92
CA PHE A 220 4.71 7.26 -10.14
C PHE A 220 3.28 6.68 -10.14
N LEU A 221 2.45 6.96 -9.14
CA LEU A 221 1.07 6.46 -9.06
C LEU A 221 0.23 6.99 -10.22
N ASN A 222 0.36 8.26 -10.57
CA ASN A 222 -0.28 8.88 -11.73
C ASN A 222 0.23 8.27 -13.05
N ARG A 223 1.50 7.87 -13.10
CA ARG A 223 2.12 7.22 -14.26
C ARG A 223 1.76 5.74 -14.40
N VAL A 224 1.58 5.03 -13.29
CA VAL A 224 1.27 3.59 -13.26
C VAL A 224 -0.24 3.34 -13.34
N PHE A 225 -1.04 4.16 -12.69
CA PHE A 225 -2.49 3.95 -12.51
C PHE A 225 -3.35 5.04 -13.15
N GLY A 226 -2.76 6.12 -13.65
CA GLY A 226 -3.48 7.23 -14.29
C GLY A 226 -3.93 8.31 -13.29
N LYS A 227 -3.66 9.57 -13.62
CA LYS A 227 -3.90 10.75 -12.75
C LYS A 227 -5.35 10.88 -12.29
N ASN A 228 -6.31 10.57 -13.18
CA ASN A 228 -7.73 10.71 -12.89
C ASN A 228 -8.23 9.64 -11.91
N LEU A 229 -7.82 8.38 -12.11
CA LEU A 229 -8.23 7.26 -11.25
C LEU A 229 -7.69 7.40 -9.83
N VAL A 230 -6.42 7.79 -9.71
CA VAL A 230 -5.78 8.04 -8.42
C VAL A 230 -6.47 9.20 -7.69
N SER A 231 -6.77 10.30 -8.40
CA SER A 231 -7.45 11.46 -7.80
C SER A 231 -8.89 11.13 -7.37
N GLU A 232 -9.63 10.37 -8.17
CA GLU A 232 -11.01 9.96 -7.87
C GLU A 232 -11.07 9.03 -6.66
N VAL A 233 -10.22 8.00 -6.62
CA VAL A 233 -10.12 7.07 -5.47
C VAL A 233 -9.75 7.83 -4.20
N LEU A 234 -8.75 8.72 -4.26
CA LEU A 234 -8.36 9.52 -3.10
C LEU A 234 -9.48 10.48 -2.66
N LYS A 235 -10.21 11.11 -3.58
CA LYS A 235 -11.34 11.98 -3.24
C LYS A 235 -12.51 11.23 -2.60
N ASP A 236 -12.86 10.06 -3.11
CA ASP A 236 -13.91 9.20 -2.53
C ASP A 236 -13.55 8.75 -1.11
N ILE A 237 -12.26 8.60 -0.83
CA ILE A 237 -11.73 8.15 0.46
C ILE A 237 -11.65 9.27 1.50
N TYR A 238 -11.14 10.45 1.12
CA TYR A 238 -10.85 11.54 2.06
C TYR A 238 -11.92 12.63 2.10
N GLY A 239 -12.89 12.58 1.17
CA GLY A 239 -13.79 13.69 0.90
C GLY A 239 -13.06 14.88 0.26
N SER A 240 -13.83 15.83 -0.27
CA SER A 240 -13.33 16.98 -1.01
C SER A 240 -12.34 17.85 -0.21
N SER A 241 -12.43 17.84 1.12
CA SER A 241 -11.59 18.66 2.02
C SER A 241 -10.26 18.02 2.42
N GLY A 242 -10.12 16.69 2.32
CA GLY A 242 -8.90 15.97 2.68
C GLY A 242 -7.92 15.78 1.51
N TYR A 243 -8.34 16.10 0.28
CA TYR A 243 -7.44 16.09 -0.88
C TYR A 243 -6.55 17.35 -0.90
N ASP A 244 -7.11 18.51 -0.60
CA ASP A 244 -6.36 19.78 -0.49
C ASP A 244 -5.35 19.78 0.68
N SER A 245 -5.49 18.84 1.63
CA SER A 245 -4.55 18.64 2.73
C SER A 245 -3.34 17.75 2.37
N MET A 246 -3.24 17.23 1.15
CA MET A 246 -2.08 16.46 0.69
C MET A 246 -0.82 17.31 0.48
N GLU A 247 -0.94 18.65 0.49
CA GLU A 247 0.20 19.59 0.53
C GLU A 247 0.79 19.74 1.95
N ILE A 248 0.22 19.07 2.95
CA ILE A 248 0.65 19.19 4.34
C ILE A 248 1.80 18.22 4.61
N HIS A 249 3.02 18.76 4.65
CA HIS A 249 4.19 18.05 5.12
C HIS A 249 4.20 17.95 6.64
N PRO A 250 4.11 16.74 7.24
CA PRO A 250 4.32 16.59 8.67
C PRO A 250 5.73 17.07 9.03
N ILE A 251 5.84 17.90 10.06
CA ILE A 251 7.12 18.34 10.58
C ILE A 251 7.45 17.52 11.82
N VAL A 252 8.63 16.90 11.81
CA VAL A 252 9.30 16.48 13.05
C VAL A 252 10.07 17.68 13.58
N TRP A 253 10.04 17.88 14.89
CA TRP A 253 10.84 18.89 15.55
C TRP A 253 12.30 18.76 15.12
N VAL A 254 13.03 19.86 14.90
CA VAL A 254 14.46 19.81 14.60
C VAL A 254 15.16 20.78 15.55
N PRO A 255 16.28 20.36 16.18
CA PRO A 255 17.01 21.30 17.02
C PRO A 255 17.64 22.40 16.16
N LYS A 256 17.37 23.66 16.49
CA LYS A 256 17.83 24.82 15.72
C LYS A 256 19.35 25.05 15.74
N ILE A 257 20.05 24.46 16.70
CA ILE A 257 21.46 24.79 17.02
C ILE A 257 22.43 23.72 16.52
N ILE A 258 21.94 22.55 16.10
CA ILE A 258 22.75 21.41 15.66
C ILE A 258 22.22 20.84 14.36
N LYS A 259 23.11 20.42 13.47
CA LYS A 259 22.72 19.77 12.20
C LYS A 259 21.99 18.46 12.48
N VAL A 260 20.98 18.11 11.68
CA VAL A 260 20.22 16.85 11.80
C VAL A 260 21.14 15.64 11.92
N LYS A 261 22.18 15.55 11.10
CA LYS A 261 23.16 14.45 11.16
C LYS A 261 23.83 14.31 12.53
N ASP A 262 24.19 15.42 13.15
CA ASP A 262 24.84 15.40 14.47
C ASP A 262 23.81 15.15 15.58
N PHE A 263 22.56 15.59 15.40
CA PHE A 263 21.47 15.20 16.28
C PHE A 263 21.18 13.68 16.22
N CYS A 264 21.19 13.07 15.03
CA CYS A 264 21.08 11.61 14.89
C CYS A 264 22.21 10.88 15.62
N LYS A 265 23.44 11.43 15.61
CA LYS A 265 24.56 10.89 16.40
C LYS A 265 24.28 10.98 17.90
N LEU A 266 23.68 12.07 18.38
CA LEU A 266 23.29 12.17 19.79
C LEU A 266 22.22 11.16 20.17
N ILE A 267 21.22 10.93 19.30
CA ILE A 267 20.18 9.92 19.53
C ILE A 267 20.80 8.53 19.60
N ILE A 268 21.64 8.13 18.63
CA ILE A 268 22.25 6.78 18.65
C ILE A 268 23.18 6.59 19.85
N ASN A 269 24.00 7.59 20.20
CA ASN A 269 24.83 7.54 21.40
C ASN A 269 23.97 7.39 22.67
N LYS A 270 22.82 8.07 22.71
CA LYS A 270 21.87 7.95 23.83
C LYS A 270 21.29 6.53 23.91
N ILE A 271 20.93 5.93 22.78
CA ILE A 271 20.46 4.54 22.67
C ILE A 271 21.56 3.56 23.15
N GLU A 272 22.80 3.76 22.70
CA GLU A 272 23.96 2.93 23.09
C GLU A 272 24.24 2.98 24.59
N SER A 273 24.14 4.16 25.19
CA SER A 273 24.33 4.35 26.63
C SER A 273 23.09 4.05 27.49
N TYR A 274 21.95 3.69 26.88
CA TYR A 274 20.68 3.59 27.59
C TYR A 274 20.68 2.40 28.56
N LYS A 275 20.47 2.67 29.85
CA LYS A 275 20.37 1.62 30.88
C LYS A 275 18.91 1.19 31.01
N LEU A 276 18.58 0.06 30.41
CA LEU A 276 17.23 -0.51 30.48
C LEU A 276 16.87 -0.93 31.90
N ASN A 277 15.63 -0.63 32.28
CA ASN A 277 15.02 -1.07 33.52
C ASN A 277 13.86 -2.06 33.23
N LEU A 278 13.27 -2.62 34.29
CA LEU A 278 12.17 -3.60 34.16
C LEU A 278 10.94 -3.03 33.44
N ASN A 279 10.66 -1.74 33.57
CA ASN A 279 9.55 -1.12 32.86
C ASN A 279 9.82 -1.04 31.36
N ASP A 280 11.06 -0.73 30.95
CA ASP A 280 11.44 -0.70 29.53
C ASP A 280 11.26 -2.08 28.89
N LEU A 281 11.63 -3.14 29.61
CA LEU A 281 11.51 -4.52 29.15
C LEU A 281 10.05 -4.95 29.02
N SER A 282 9.21 -4.56 29.98
CA SER A 282 7.76 -4.75 29.88
C SER A 282 7.18 -3.99 28.68
N MET A 283 7.65 -2.77 28.41
CA MET A 283 7.23 -1.97 27.26
C MET A 283 7.65 -2.60 25.93
N ILE A 284 8.87 -3.15 25.85
CA ILE A 284 9.35 -3.90 24.67
C ILE A 284 8.51 -5.16 24.46
N SER A 285 8.22 -5.91 25.52
CA SER A 285 7.37 -7.11 25.42
C SER A 285 5.98 -6.78 24.89
N SER A 286 5.31 -5.77 25.46
CA SER A 286 3.98 -5.34 25.02
C SER A 286 4.00 -4.83 23.58
N PHE A 287 5.04 -4.10 23.19
CA PHE A 287 5.23 -3.66 21.80
C PHE A 287 5.30 -4.84 20.83
N LEU A 288 6.15 -5.83 21.11
CA LEU A 288 6.36 -6.98 20.23
C LEU A 288 5.11 -7.87 20.09
N LEU A 289 4.38 -8.10 21.19
CA LEU A 289 3.12 -8.85 21.17
C LEU A 289 2.07 -8.13 20.32
N ASN A 290 1.89 -6.83 20.53
CA ASN A 290 0.94 -6.02 19.76
C ASN A 290 1.32 -5.95 18.28
N HIS A 291 2.61 -5.88 17.98
CA HIS A 291 3.10 -5.90 16.61
C HIS A 291 2.84 -7.25 15.94
N ARG A 292 3.14 -8.38 16.61
CA ARG A 292 2.84 -9.72 16.10
C ARG A 292 1.36 -9.90 15.80
N LEU A 293 0.48 -9.48 16.71
CA LEU A 293 -0.96 -9.52 16.50
C LEU A 293 -1.38 -8.75 15.25
N TYR A 294 -0.83 -7.55 15.06
CA TYR A 294 -1.10 -6.75 13.87
C TYR A 294 -0.66 -7.42 12.57
N GLU A 295 0.55 -8.02 12.56
CA GLU A 295 1.05 -8.77 11.41
C GLU A 295 0.11 -9.93 11.05
N VAL A 296 -0.34 -10.69 12.06
CA VAL A 296 -1.28 -11.81 11.86
C VAL A 296 -2.61 -11.34 11.28
N LEU A 297 -3.16 -10.22 11.77
CA LEU A 297 -4.39 -9.64 11.21
C LEU A 297 -4.22 -9.18 9.76
N ARG A 298 -3.03 -8.68 9.38
CA ARG A 298 -2.73 -8.35 7.97
C ARG A 298 -2.64 -9.60 7.11
N LEU A 299 -1.99 -10.66 7.59
CA LEU A 299 -1.91 -11.94 6.89
C LEU A 299 -3.30 -12.53 6.64
N GLN A 300 -4.23 -12.43 7.58
CA GLN A 300 -5.62 -12.84 7.38
C GLN A 300 -6.30 -12.09 6.23
N LYS A 301 -6.07 -10.76 6.14
CA LYS A 301 -6.58 -9.95 5.02
C LYS A 301 -5.99 -10.41 3.69
N THR A 302 -4.68 -10.71 3.65
CA THR A 302 -4.00 -11.23 2.46
C THR A 302 -4.57 -12.58 2.03
N ILE A 303 -4.81 -13.51 2.97
CA ILE A 303 -5.43 -14.80 2.66
C ILE A 303 -6.84 -14.61 2.12
N LYS A 304 -7.65 -13.76 2.76
CA LYS A 304 -9.00 -13.43 2.29
C LYS A 304 -9.00 -12.92 0.86
N TYR A 305 -8.06 -12.05 0.52
CA TYR A 305 -7.91 -11.53 -0.83
C TYR A 305 -7.58 -12.66 -1.83
N ASN A 306 -6.56 -13.47 -1.54
CA ASN A 306 -6.10 -14.51 -2.46
C ASN A 306 -7.10 -15.65 -2.68
N THR A 307 -7.99 -15.88 -1.72
CA THR A 307 -8.86 -17.07 -1.70
C THR A 307 -10.35 -16.75 -1.76
N GLY A 308 -10.74 -15.47 -1.60
CA GLY A 308 -12.11 -15.05 -1.35
C GLY A 308 -12.67 -15.50 0.01
N PHE A 309 -11.87 -16.16 0.87
CA PHE A 309 -12.32 -16.70 2.15
C PHE A 309 -12.24 -15.65 3.26
N SER A 310 -13.38 -15.25 3.84
CA SER A 310 -13.37 -14.32 4.98
C SER A 310 -13.41 -15.07 6.31
N PHE A 311 -12.41 -14.86 7.16
CA PHE A 311 -12.48 -15.27 8.56
C PHE A 311 -13.55 -14.46 9.30
N LYS A 312 -14.38 -15.12 10.11
CA LYS A 312 -15.30 -14.44 11.01
C LYS A 312 -14.57 -14.08 12.31
N LEU A 313 -14.41 -12.79 12.57
CA LEU A 313 -13.88 -12.31 13.84
C LEU A 313 -14.97 -12.48 14.91
N ASN A 314 -14.73 -13.40 15.83
CA ASN A 314 -15.50 -13.60 17.05
C ASN A 314 -14.51 -13.83 18.20
N ASN A 315 -14.98 -13.76 19.44
CA ASN A 315 -14.13 -13.88 20.62
C ASN A 315 -13.29 -15.18 20.65
N ALA A 316 -13.81 -16.29 20.09
CA ALA A 316 -13.08 -17.56 20.02
C ALA A 316 -11.91 -17.50 19.03
N VAL A 317 -12.12 -16.89 17.86
CA VAL A 317 -11.07 -16.66 16.86
C VAL A 317 -10.03 -15.67 17.38
N GLU A 318 -10.45 -14.62 18.07
CA GLU A 318 -9.55 -13.64 18.69
C GLU A 318 -8.64 -14.30 19.73
N LEU A 319 -9.20 -15.07 20.66
CA LEU A 319 -8.43 -15.81 21.67
C LEU A 319 -7.45 -16.80 21.03
N GLN A 320 -7.86 -17.47 19.95
CA GLN A 320 -6.98 -18.40 19.24
C GLN A 320 -5.86 -17.67 18.48
N ILE A 321 -6.11 -16.47 17.93
CA ILE A 321 -5.06 -15.64 17.33
C ILE A 321 -4.07 -15.19 18.40
N GLU A 322 -4.54 -14.80 19.58
CA GLU A 322 -3.67 -14.43 20.71
C GLU A 322 -2.78 -15.62 21.13
N GLU A 323 -3.35 -16.81 21.29
CA GLU A 323 -2.58 -18.04 21.56
C GLU A 323 -1.53 -18.29 20.47
N LEU A 324 -1.90 -18.10 19.19
CA LEU A 324 -0.96 -18.27 18.07
C LEU A 324 0.19 -17.27 18.12
N CYS A 325 -0.11 -16.00 18.41
CA CYS A 325 0.89 -14.93 18.47
C CYS A 325 1.91 -15.16 19.59
N GLN A 326 1.49 -15.73 20.71
CA GLN A 326 2.37 -16.02 21.84
C GLN A 326 3.30 -17.20 21.56
N ASN A 327 2.77 -18.27 20.97
CA ASN A 327 3.45 -19.57 20.94
C ASN A 327 4.15 -19.91 19.63
N TYR A 328 3.91 -19.16 18.54
CA TYR A 328 4.41 -19.52 17.21
C TYR A 328 5.05 -18.33 16.48
N ASN A 329 6.03 -18.65 15.62
CA ASN A 329 6.63 -17.67 14.72
C ASN A 329 5.67 -17.29 13.57
N LEU A 330 5.92 -16.14 12.94
CA LEU A 330 5.00 -15.56 11.97
C LEU A 330 4.79 -16.46 10.74
N LYS A 331 5.86 -17.12 10.28
CA LYS A 331 5.80 -18.08 9.15
C LYS A 331 4.92 -19.29 9.45
N SER A 332 4.97 -19.81 10.67
CA SER A 332 4.14 -20.93 11.11
C SER A 332 2.68 -20.52 11.23
N ILE A 333 2.40 -19.32 11.78
CA ILE A 333 1.05 -18.77 11.85
C ILE A 333 0.47 -18.60 10.43
N TYR A 334 1.25 -18.05 9.49
CA TYR A 334 0.81 -17.86 8.11
C TYR A 334 0.47 -19.19 7.42
N GLY A 335 1.32 -20.20 7.59
CA GLY A 335 1.07 -21.56 7.07
C GLY A 335 -0.23 -22.12 7.63
N TYR A 336 -0.40 -22.09 8.96
CA TYR A 336 -1.60 -22.55 9.63
C TYR A 336 -2.89 -21.90 9.11
N LEU A 337 -2.90 -20.56 8.97
CA LEU A 337 -4.06 -19.83 8.46
C LEU A 337 -4.37 -20.19 7.01
N SER A 338 -3.35 -20.32 6.17
CA SER A 338 -3.52 -20.65 4.75
C SER A 338 -4.04 -22.07 4.56
N ASP A 339 -3.48 -23.03 5.28
CA ASP A 339 -3.89 -24.44 5.22
C ASP A 339 -5.29 -24.65 5.77
N SER A 340 -5.65 -23.93 6.84
CA SER A 340 -7.02 -23.94 7.38
C SER A 340 -8.06 -23.50 6.34
N VAL A 341 -7.71 -22.51 5.49
CA VAL A 341 -8.57 -22.07 4.38
C VAL A 341 -8.59 -23.09 3.26
N ASN A 342 -7.44 -23.64 2.85
CA ASN A 342 -7.37 -24.63 1.79
C ASN A 342 -8.17 -25.90 2.11
N VAL A 343 -8.06 -26.41 3.34
CA VAL A 343 -8.85 -27.57 3.79
C VAL A 343 -10.35 -27.26 3.74
N ALA A 344 -10.74 -26.05 4.14
CA ALA A 344 -12.12 -25.61 4.12
C ALA A 344 -12.68 -25.49 2.69
N LEU A 345 -11.90 -24.90 1.77
CA LEU A 345 -12.26 -24.80 0.36
C LEU A 345 -12.36 -26.18 -0.29
N TYR A 346 -11.36 -27.04 -0.06
CA TYR A 346 -11.39 -28.43 -0.54
C TYR A 346 -12.64 -29.16 -0.04
N GLN A 347 -12.99 -29.05 1.24
CA GLN A 347 -14.24 -29.65 1.75
C GLN A 347 -15.48 -29.14 1.03
N LEU A 348 -15.55 -27.84 0.70
CA LEU A 348 -16.67 -27.25 -0.05
C LEU A 348 -16.76 -27.77 -1.48
N ASP A 349 -15.64 -28.18 -2.09
CA ASP A 349 -15.63 -28.73 -3.44
C ASP A 349 -16.36 -30.08 -3.56
N TYR A 350 -16.42 -30.86 -2.47
CA TYR A 350 -17.06 -32.19 -2.45
C TYR A 350 -18.57 -32.21 -2.17
N PHE A 351 -19.22 -31.05 -1.98
CA PHE A 351 -20.66 -30.99 -1.71
C PHE A 351 -21.47 -30.52 -2.93
N ASP A 352 -22.65 -31.12 -3.13
CA ASP A 352 -23.65 -30.68 -4.12
C ASP A 352 -24.04 -29.20 -3.93
N ASP A 353 -24.34 -28.48 -5.03
CA ASP A 353 -24.50 -27.01 -5.04
C ASP A 353 -25.53 -26.46 -4.03
N GLU A 354 -26.64 -27.18 -3.79
CA GLU A 354 -27.65 -26.77 -2.80
C GLU A 354 -27.13 -26.86 -1.35
N LYS A 355 -26.37 -27.91 -1.03
CA LYS A 355 -25.72 -28.08 0.28
C LYS A 355 -24.51 -27.16 0.41
N ARG A 356 -23.81 -26.89 -0.69
CA ARG A 356 -22.63 -26.02 -0.76
C ARG A 356 -22.96 -24.61 -0.27
N LYS A 357 -24.09 -24.00 -0.66
CA LYS A 357 -24.46 -22.64 -0.16
C LYS A 357 -24.68 -22.57 1.35
N PHE A 358 -25.35 -23.57 1.94
CA PHE A 358 -25.60 -23.62 3.39
C PHE A 358 -24.31 -23.92 4.18
N LEU A 359 -23.53 -24.90 3.73
CA LEU A 359 -22.25 -25.29 4.34
C LEU A 359 -21.19 -24.21 4.20
N LYS A 360 -21.14 -23.48 3.07
CA LYS A 360 -20.27 -22.33 2.86
C LYS A 360 -20.42 -21.32 4.00
N ASN A 361 -21.65 -20.98 4.39
CA ASN A 361 -21.92 -20.08 5.53
C ASN A 361 -21.59 -20.66 6.92
N VAL A 362 -21.50 -21.98 7.09
CA VAL A 362 -21.15 -22.64 8.37
C VAL A 362 -19.63 -22.84 8.48
N VAL A 363 -18.99 -23.27 7.40
CA VAL A 363 -17.54 -23.47 7.26
C VAL A 363 -16.82 -22.12 7.42
N TYR A 364 -17.25 -21.06 6.73
CA TYR A 364 -16.69 -19.70 6.91
C TYR A 364 -16.76 -19.18 8.37
N LYS A 365 -17.65 -19.73 9.21
CA LYS A 365 -17.79 -19.33 10.62
C LYS A 365 -16.80 -20.03 11.57
N ASN A 366 -16.27 -21.22 11.22
CA ASN A 366 -15.65 -22.13 12.20
C ASN A 366 -14.25 -22.68 11.84
N CYS A 367 -13.64 -22.31 10.70
CA CYS A 367 -12.41 -22.98 10.22
C CYS A 367 -11.18 -22.90 11.14
N ILE A 368 -11.08 -21.89 12.01
CA ILE A 368 -9.96 -21.79 12.95
C ILE A 368 -10.21 -22.71 14.17
N ILE A 369 -11.48 -22.99 14.50
CA ILE A 369 -11.92 -23.60 15.78
C ILE A 369 -11.80 -25.14 15.77
N SER A 370 -11.85 -25.81 14.61
CA SER A 370 -12.14 -27.25 14.55
C SER A 370 -10.93 -28.20 14.46
N ASN A 371 -9.72 -27.72 14.21
CA ASN A 371 -8.56 -28.60 14.08
C ASN A 371 -7.77 -28.70 15.39
N LYS A 372 -7.91 -29.84 16.08
CA LYS A 372 -7.01 -30.25 17.16
C LYS A 372 -5.57 -29.94 16.77
N ARG A 373 -4.85 -29.27 17.68
CA ARG A 373 -3.42 -28.89 17.70
C ARG A 373 -2.47 -29.98 17.16
N LYS A 374 -2.54 -30.34 15.88
CA LYS A 374 -1.45 -31.03 15.20
C LYS A 374 -0.40 -29.96 14.97
N VAL A 375 0.73 -30.12 15.64
CA VAL A 375 1.89 -29.24 15.56
C VAL A 375 2.20 -28.97 14.08
N TRP A 376 1.83 -27.80 13.59
CA TRP A 376 2.14 -27.39 12.22
C TRP A 376 3.57 -26.88 12.22
N THR A 377 4.49 -27.75 11.76
CA THR A 377 5.93 -27.46 11.70
C THR A 377 6.38 -26.93 10.33
N LYS A 378 5.48 -26.83 9.34
CA LYS A 378 5.83 -26.28 8.03
C LYS A 378 5.76 -24.77 8.05
N ALA A 379 6.92 -24.15 8.25
CA ALA A 379 7.10 -22.73 7.96
C ALA A 379 6.73 -22.46 6.49
N SER A 380 5.81 -21.52 6.27
CA SER A 380 5.48 -21.03 4.94
C SER A 380 6.32 -19.80 4.61
N TYR A 381 6.53 -19.53 3.32
CA TYR A 381 7.06 -18.24 2.90
C TYR A 381 6.00 -17.17 3.15
N LEU A 382 6.40 -16.08 3.81
CA LEU A 382 5.50 -14.92 3.97
C LEU A 382 5.15 -14.34 2.58
N PRO A 383 4.01 -13.65 2.46
CA PRO A 383 3.63 -12.95 1.24
C PRO A 383 4.74 -12.00 0.76
N LYS A 384 4.92 -11.87 -0.56
CA LYS A 384 5.96 -11.01 -1.16
C LYS A 384 5.89 -9.53 -0.71
N ASN A 385 4.72 -9.07 -0.29
CA ASN A 385 4.47 -7.70 0.18
C ASN A 385 4.54 -7.56 1.72
N TYR A 386 4.96 -8.60 2.44
CA TYR A 386 5.25 -8.49 3.87
C TYR A 386 6.33 -7.43 4.11
N SER A 387 6.08 -6.52 5.05
CA SER A 387 6.99 -5.44 5.42
C SER A 387 7.23 -5.51 6.92
N LYS A 388 8.49 -5.67 7.32
CA LYS A 388 8.92 -5.73 8.72
C LYS A 388 8.95 -4.33 9.33
N SER A 389 8.67 -4.21 10.63
CA SER A 389 8.84 -2.97 11.38
C SER A 389 10.26 -2.44 11.32
N HIS A 390 10.38 -1.12 11.15
CA HIS A 390 11.62 -0.36 11.25
C HIS A 390 12.24 -0.48 12.64
N VAL A 391 11.44 -0.44 13.69
CA VAL A 391 11.91 -0.64 15.07
C VAL A 391 12.45 -2.05 15.26
N ILE A 392 11.77 -3.07 14.73
CA ILE A 392 12.25 -4.46 14.82
C ILE A 392 13.55 -4.64 14.02
N LEU A 393 13.62 -4.09 12.80
CA LEU A 393 14.85 -4.08 11.99
C LEU A 393 16.01 -3.39 12.71
N PHE A 394 15.73 -2.28 13.40
CA PHE A 394 16.71 -1.59 14.21
C PHE A 394 17.20 -2.49 15.34
N LEU A 395 16.29 -3.13 16.09
CA LEU A 395 16.65 -4.02 17.20
C LEU A 395 17.48 -5.22 16.73
N GLU A 396 17.11 -5.86 15.61
CA GLU A 396 17.86 -6.96 15.00
C GLU A 396 19.30 -6.54 14.68
N ARG A 397 19.47 -5.40 14.01
CA ARG A 397 20.79 -4.89 13.60
C ARG A 397 21.61 -4.37 14.77
N PHE A 398 20.97 -3.63 15.68
CA PHE A 398 21.63 -2.97 16.79
C PHE A 398 22.12 -3.97 17.83
N LEU A 399 21.38 -5.06 18.04
CA LEU A 399 21.73 -6.09 19.02
C LEU A 399 22.44 -7.29 18.39
N ASP A 400 22.61 -7.32 17.07
CA ASP A 400 23.20 -8.44 16.34
C ASP A 400 22.48 -9.75 16.66
N ILE A 401 21.15 -9.76 16.44
CA ILE A 401 20.28 -10.89 16.75
C ILE A 401 20.47 -11.98 15.70
N ASP A 402 20.82 -13.19 16.15
CA ASP A 402 21.18 -14.32 15.29
C ASP A 402 19.99 -14.91 14.52
N GLN A 403 18.77 -14.72 15.03
CA GLN A 403 17.53 -15.23 14.43
C GLN A 403 16.56 -14.08 14.15
N LEU A 404 15.99 -14.08 12.93
CA LEU A 404 15.07 -13.04 12.48
C LEU A 404 13.72 -13.11 13.21
N TRP A 405 13.08 -11.95 13.36
CA TRP A 405 11.77 -11.78 13.99
C TRP A 405 10.70 -12.71 13.44
N GLU A 406 10.61 -12.84 12.12
CA GLU A 406 9.60 -13.67 11.45
C GLU A 406 9.77 -15.17 11.73
N ASP A 407 10.98 -15.58 12.11
CA ASP A 407 11.37 -16.95 12.42
C ASP A 407 11.33 -17.27 13.92
N SER A 408 11.12 -16.24 14.76
CA SER A 408 11.12 -16.35 16.21
C SER A 408 9.71 -16.20 16.80
N THR A 409 9.44 -16.88 17.91
CA THR A 409 8.33 -16.53 18.78
C THR A 409 8.61 -15.19 19.47
N VAL A 410 7.57 -14.55 20.01
CA VAL A 410 7.76 -13.27 20.73
C VAL A 410 8.65 -13.47 21.96
N GLU A 411 8.45 -14.58 22.69
CA GLU A 411 9.25 -14.91 23.88
C GLU A 411 10.73 -15.17 23.53
N GLU A 412 11.00 -15.97 22.48
CA GLU A 412 12.36 -16.21 21.99
C GLU A 412 13.05 -14.89 21.61
N PHE A 413 12.34 -14.01 20.88
CA PHE A 413 12.91 -12.74 20.45
C PHE A 413 13.20 -11.81 21.62
N ILE A 414 12.30 -11.76 22.61
CA ILE A 414 12.52 -11.03 23.85
C ILE A 414 13.77 -11.58 24.56
N GLN A 415 13.89 -12.89 24.71
CA GLN A 415 15.03 -13.52 25.37
C GLN A 415 16.36 -13.17 24.67
N MET A 416 16.39 -13.21 23.32
CA MET A 416 17.56 -12.79 22.55
C MET A 416 17.94 -11.31 22.79
N ILE A 417 16.94 -10.42 22.82
CA ILE A 417 17.14 -9.01 23.15
C ILE A 417 17.79 -8.89 24.53
N PHE A 418 17.23 -9.56 25.53
CA PHE A 418 17.72 -9.57 26.91
C PHE A 418 19.18 -10.04 27.01
N ASP A 419 19.51 -11.17 26.37
CA ASP A 419 20.84 -11.76 26.44
C ASP A 419 21.89 -10.85 25.78
N LYS A 420 21.60 -10.31 24.59
CA LYS A 420 22.52 -9.40 23.89
C LYS A 420 22.73 -8.09 24.66
N MET A 421 21.67 -7.55 25.28
CA MET A 421 21.78 -6.35 26.11
C MET A 421 22.60 -6.59 27.38
N ARG A 422 22.46 -7.77 28.02
CA ARG A 422 23.28 -8.15 29.18
C ARG A 422 24.76 -8.28 28.81
N ILE A 423 25.06 -8.87 27.67
CA ILE A 423 26.44 -9.02 27.17
C ILE A 423 27.05 -7.65 26.86
N LYS A 424 26.34 -6.76 26.16
CA LYS A 424 26.82 -5.38 25.90
C LYS A 424 27.14 -4.62 27.18
N LYS A 425 26.35 -4.81 28.24
CA LYS A 425 26.61 -4.18 29.54
C LYS A 425 27.91 -4.69 30.19
N LEU A 426 28.19 -5.99 30.11
CA LEU A 426 29.43 -6.60 30.64
C LEU A 426 30.70 -6.17 29.89
N ILE A 427 30.57 -5.62 28.68
CA ILE A 427 31.70 -5.13 27.87
C ILE A 427 31.97 -3.63 28.18
N LEU A 428 30.97 -2.90 28.66
CA LEU A 428 31.02 -1.45 28.90
C LEU A 428 31.30 -1.07 30.36
N ASP A 429 31.07 -1.99 31.31
CA ASP A 429 31.52 -1.91 32.71
C ASP A 429 32.89 -2.60 32.85
#